data_AF-A0A3P1S8W6-F1
#
_entry.id   AF-A0A3P1S8W6-F1
#
_cell.length_a   1.000
_cell.length_b   1.000
_cell.length_c   1.000
_cell.angle_alpha   90.00
_cell.angle_beta   90.00
_cell.angle_gamma   90.00
#
_symmetry.space_group_name_H-M   'P 1'
#
loop_
_entity.id
_entity.type
_entity.pdbx_description
1 polymer ?
#
loop_
_entity_poly.entity_id
_entity_poly.type
_entity_poly.pdbx_seq_one_letter_code
_entity_poly.pdbx_strand_id
1 'polypeptide(L)'
;MTNVIRFNNNLENFQRIVLVYKNLDGTLQMGHTFFYDGRDGSEYLLFLYKDKLDTSKDFLSAWNHLDESSFTTVIVPESNLEVAIDDFLVSFNETLSWKNIDYIPIKDFSEIDSKLKDFNLKLNHAVGFVVEK
;
A
#
# COMPACT_ATOMS: atom_id res chain seq x y z
N MET A 1 13.88 -8.81 13.26
CA MET A 1 14.58 -8.14 12.13
C MET A 1 13.67 -8.30 10.92
N THR A 2 13.11 -7.20 10.40
CA THR A 2 12.17 -7.25 9.27
C THR A 2 12.94 -7.51 7.98
N ASN A 3 12.52 -8.52 7.21
CA ASN A 3 13.08 -8.76 5.89
C ASN A 3 12.56 -7.67 4.94
N VAL A 4 13.46 -6.95 4.29
CA VAL A 4 13.14 -5.86 3.36
C VAL A 4 13.65 -6.24 1.98
N ILE A 5 12.77 -6.18 1.00
CA ILE A 5 13.08 -6.42 -0.40
C ILE A 5 13.02 -5.10 -1.16
N ARG A 6 13.98 -4.90 -2.05
CA ARG A 6 13.97 -3.84 -3.06
C ARG A 6 13.92 -4.47 -4.42
N PHE A 7 12.89 -4.13 -5.20
CA PHE A 7 12.70 -4.66 -6.54
C PHE A 7 13.23 -3.67 -7.57
N ASN A 8 13.94 -4.19 -8.57
CA ASN A 8 14.49 -3.38 -9.65
C ASN A 8 13.85 -3.67 -11.02
N ASN A 9 13.09 -4.77 -11.15
CA ASN A 9 12.63 -5.27 -12.46
C ASN A 9 11.09 -5.30 -12.60
N ASN A 10 10.36 -6.05 -11.78
CA ASN A 10 8.90 -6.08 -11.76
C ASN A 10 8.34 -6.60 -10.43
N LEU A 11 7.01 -6.51 -10.25
CA LEU A 11 6.24 -6.90 -9.07
C LEU A 11 5.24 -8.03 -9.35
N GLU A 12 5.32 -8.66 -10.53
CA GLU A 12 4.37 -9.67 -11.01
C GLU A 12 4.24 -10.92 -10.11
N ASN A 13 5.19 -11.17 -9.23
CA ASN A 13 5.15 -12.31 -8.29
C ASN A 13 4.18 -12.09 -7.11
N PHE A 14 3.65 -10.88 -6.96
CA PHE A 14 2.73 -10.56 -5.87
C PHE A 14 1.28 -10.59 -6.33
N GLN A 15 0.42 -11.15 -5.48
CA GLN A 15 -1.02 -11.14 -5.73
C GLN A 15 -1.65 -9.87 -5.16
N ARG A 16 -1.13 -9.38 -4.02
CA ARG A 16 -1.68 -8.25 -3.28
C ARG A 16 -0.57 -7.42 -2.66
N ILE A 17 -0.73 -6.11 -2.69
CA ILE A 17 0.20 -5.16 -2.06
C ILE A 17 -0.61 -4.14 -1.27
N VAL A 18 -0.33 -4.03 0.02
CA VAL A 18 -0.88 -2.98 0.88
C VAL A 18 0.18 -1.89 1.03
N LEU A 19 -0.17 -0.65 0.68
CA LEU A 19 0.72 0.49 0.72
C LEU A 19 0.41 1.35 1.94
N VAL A 20 1.46 1.76 2.64
CA VAL A 20 1.35 2.69 3.77
C VAL A 20 2.31 3.85 3.54
N TYR A 21 1.79 5.07 3.56
CA TYR A 21 2.58 6.30 3.48
C TYR A 21 2.50 7.07 4.80
N LYS A 22 3.63 7.60 5.24
CA LYS A 22 3.69 8.46 6.44
C LYS A 22 3.93 9.90 6.02
N ASN A 23 2.96 10.77 6.29
CA ASN A 23 3.04 12.19 6.02
C ASN A 23 4.10 12.87 6.89
N LEU A 24 4.45 14.12 6.54
CA LEU A 24 5.36 14.96 7.32
C LEU A 24 4.84 15.28 8.73
N ASP A 25 3.52 15.32 8.91
CA ASP A 25 2.88 15.51 10.23
C ASP A 25 2.81 14.20 11.07
N GLY A 26 3.32 13.09 10.52
CA GLY A 26 3.33 11.78 11.15
C GLY A 26 2.07 10.96 10.98
N THR A 27 1.02 11.50 10.33
CA THR A 27 -0.19 10.73 10.01
C THR A 27 0.08 9.65 8.96
N LEU A 28 -0.66 8.55 9.04
CA LEU A 28 -0.55 7.43 8.11
C LEU A 28 -1.70 7.46 7.11
N GLN A 29 -1.36 7.23 5.84
CA GLN A 29 -2.28 7.06 4.73
C GLN A 29 -2.10 5.67 4.16
N MET A 30 -3.15 5.11 3.56
CA MET A 30 -3.08 3.77 3.01
C MET A 30 -3.79 3.61 1.68
N GLY A 31 -3.33 2.61 0.95
CA GLY A 31 -3.99 2.09 -0.24
C GLY A 31 -3.69 0.60 -0.35
N HIS A 32 -4.38 -0.09 -1.23
CA HIS A 32 -4.02 -1.46 -1.55
C HIS A 32 -4.33 -1.77 -3.00
N THR A 33 -3.59 -2.72 -3.55
CA THR A 33 -3.79 -3.21 -4.91
C THR A 33 -3.83 -4.73 -4.94
N PHE A 34 -4.65 -5.28 -5.83
CA PHE A 34 -4.76 -6.72 -6.07
C PHE A 34 -5.09 -7.02 -7.53
N PHE A 35 -4.66 -8.20 -7.97
CA PHE A 35 -5.06 -8.75 -9.27
C PHE A 35 -6.54 -9.13 -9.25
N TYR A 36 -7.32 -8.63 -10.20
CA TYR A 36 -8.77 -8.87 -10.29
C TYR A 36 -9.24 -9.43 -11.64
N ASP A 37 -8.31 -9.73 -12.56
CA ASP A 37 -8.58 -10.30 -13.88
C ASP A 37 -9.62 -9.49 -14.70
N GLY A 38 -9.43 -8.17 -14.71
CA GLY A 38 -10.32 -7.26 -15.43
C GLY A 38 -10.20 -7.35 -16.95
N ARG A 39 -11.06 -6.61 -17.64
CA ARG A 39 -11.11 -6.56 -19.12
C ARG A 39 -10.32 -5.36 -19.64
N ASP A 40 -10.02 -5.38 -20.93
CA ASP A 40 -9.41 -4.25 -21.67
C ASP A 40 -8.05 -3.78 -21.11
N GLY A 41 -7.25 -4.73 -20.61
CA GLY A 41 -5.89 -4.46 -20.12
C GLY A 41 -5.83 -3.85 -18.72
N SER A 42 -6.94 -3.83 -17.97
CA SER A 42 -6.97 -3.47 -16.55
C SER A 42 -6.92 -4.74 -15.68
N GLU A 43 -5.73 -5.21 -15.34
CA GLU A 43 -5.54 -6.48 -14.62
C GLU A 43 -5.59 -6.30 -13.09
N TYR A 44 -5.41 -5.07 -12.61
CA TYR A 44 -5.28 -4.71 -11.19
C TYR A 44 -6.26 -3.61 -10.79
N LEU A 45 -6.65 -3.58 -9.52
CA LEU A 45 -7.38 -2.45 -8.94
C LEU A 45 -6.52 -1.79 -7.88
N LEU A 46 -6.35 -0.48 -7.96
CA LEU A 46 -5.89 0.35 -6.86
C LEU A 46 -7.10 0.85 -6.07
N PHE A 47 -7.10 0.61 -4.76
CA PHE A 47 -7.97 1.26 -3.79
C PHE A 47 -7.15 2.31 -3.04
N LEU A 48 -7.49 3.57 -3.23
CA LEU A 48 -6.87 4.72 -2.59
C LEU A 48 -7.82 5.30 -1.54
N TYR A 49 -7.44 5.18 -0.26
CA TYR A 49 -8.14 5.85 0.83
C TYR A 49 -7.54 7.24 1.03
N LYS A 50 -8.36 8.28 0.93
CA LYS A 50 -7.92 9.67 1.13
C LYS A 50 -7.91 10.08 2.60
N ASP A 51 -8.76 9.42 3.38
CA ASP A 51 -8.84 9.61 4.82
C ASP A 51 -7.68 8.89 5.52
N LYS A 52 -7.09 9.55 6.51
CA LYS A 52 -5.97 9.01 7.29
C LYS A 52 -6.41 7.78 8.10
N LEU A 53 -5.46 6.88 8.32
CA LEU A 53 -5.60 5.76 9.26
C LEU A 53 -5.79 6.28 10.69
N ASP A 54 -6.76 5.70 11.41
CA ASP A 54 -6.97 5.92 12.84
C ASP A 54 -5.95 5.11 13.66
N THR A 55 -4.84 5.74 14.03
CA THR A 55 -3.74 5.10 14.76
C THR A 55 -4.07 4.79 16.23
N SER A 56 -5.30 5.07 16.70
CA SER A 56 -5.77 4.60 18.01
C SER A 56 -6.26 3.14 17.97
N LYS A 57 -6.43 2.59 16.76
CA LYS A 57 -6.81 1.20 16.48
C LYS A 57 -5.63 0.42 15.91
N ASP A 58 -5.71 -0.91 15.94
CA ASP A 58 -4.82 -1.75 15.14
C ASP A 58 -5.06 -1.53 13.64
N PHE A 59 -4.06 -1.83 12.81
CA PHE A 59 -4.11 -1.54 11.37
C PHE A 59 -5.37 -2.10 10.67
N LEU A 60 -5.74 -3.34 10.98
CA LEU A 60 -6.89 -3.99 10.34
C LEU A 60 -8.20 -3.35 10.77
N SER A 61 -8.38 -3.06 12.06
CA SER A 61 -9.56 -2.33 12.54
C SER A 61 -9.65 -0.92 11.96
N ALA A 62 -8.51 -0.24 11.78
CA ALA A 62 -8.46 1.07 11.15
C ALA A 62 -8.81 1.01 9.66
N TRP A 63 -8.30 0.01 8.94
CA TRP A 63 -8.65 -0.26 7.54
C TRP A 63 -10.14 -0.60 7.41
N ASN A 64 -10.67 -1.56 8.16
CA ASN A 64 -12.09 -1.92 8.12
C ASN A 64 -13.00 -0.71 8.37
N HIS A 65 -12.58 0.19 9.28
CA HIS A 65 -13.31 1.43 9.50
C HIS A 65 -13.33 2.33 8.26
N LEU A 66 -12.21 2.46 7.54
CA LEU A 66 -12.16 3.19 6.28
C LEU A 66 -13.08 2.57 5.23
N ASP A 67 -13.10 1.23 5.10
CA ASP A 67 -14.01 0.54 4.18
C ASP A 67 -15.49 0.79 4.48
N GLU A 68 -15.86 0.85 5.77
CA GLU A 68 -17.24 1.04 6.19
C GLU A 68 -17.71 2.49 6.16
N SER A 69 -16.78 3.45 6.28
CA SER A 69 -17.14 4.85 6.58
C SER A 69 -16.50 5.92 5.70
N SER A 70 -15.46 5.59 4.92
CA SER A 70 -14.84 6.55 4.02
C SER A 70 -15.67 6.68 2.74
N PHE A 71 -16.34 7.82 2.59
CA PHE A 71 -17.04 8.19 1.35
C PHE A 71 -16.10 8.77 0.29
N THR A 72 -14.78 8.75 0.53
CA THR A 72 -13.78 9.40 -0.32
C THR A 72 -12.81 8.42 -0.97
N THR A 73 -12.98 7.11 -0.73
CA THR A 73 -12.21 6.04 -1.37
C THR A 73 -12.36 6.11 -2.88
N VAL A 74 -11.22 6.09 -3.58
CA VAL A 74 -11.15 6.06 -5.04
C VAL A 74 -10.67 4.69 -5.47
N ILE A 75 -11.35 4.10 -6.46
CA ILE A 75 -10.97 2.84 -7.06
C ILE A 75 -10.53 3.12 -8.49
N VAL A 76 -9.31 2.73 -8.84
CA VAL A 76 -8.71 2.95 -10.16
C VAL A 76 -8.35 1.60 -10.79
N PRO A 77 -8.83 1.30 -11.99
CA PRO A 77 -8.39 0.14 -12.75
C PRO A 77 -7.01 0.41 -13.38
N GLU A 78 -6.10 -0.55 -13.21
CA GLU A 78 -4.69 -0.39 -13.54
C GLU A 78 -4.16 -1.54 -14.39
N SER A 79 -3.23 -1.22 -15.28
CA SER A 79 -2.68 -2.21 -16.23
C SER A 79 -1.64 -3.13 -15.61
N ASN A 80 -0.96 -2.71 -14.55
CA ASN A 80 0.00 -3.51 -13.81
C ASN A 80 0.19 -2.96 -12.38
N LEU A 81 0.90 -3.70 -11.53
CA LEU A 81 1.14 -3.31 -10.14
C LEU A 81 2.02 -2.07 -10.01
N GLU A 82 3.01 -1.91 -10.88
CA GLU A 82 3.94 -0.79 -10.87
C GLU A 82 3.21 0.54 -11.02
N VAL A 83 2.29 0.63 -12.00
CA VAL A 83 1.45 1.82 -12.22
C VAL A 83 0.51 2.03 -11.04
N ALA A 84 -0.16 0.98 -10.54
CA ALA A 84 -1.03 1.09 -9.37
C ALA A 84 -0.31 1.66 -8.13
N ILE A 85 0.96 1.26 -7.93
CA ILE A 85 1.76 1.77 -6.81
C ILE A 85 2.23 3.19 -7.07
N ASP A 86 2.70 3.51 -8.28
CA ASP A 86 3.10 4.88 -8.62
C ASP A 86 1.92 5.85 -8.44
N ASP A 87 0.71 5.50 -8.88
CA ASP A 87 -0.50 6.33 -8.74
C ASP A 87 -0.85 6.60 -7.27
N PHE A 88 -0.70 5.60 -6.40
CA PHE A 88 -0.79 5.80 -4.95
C PHE A 88 0.28 6.77 -4.46
N LEU A 89 1.55 6.55 -4.84
CA LEU A 89 2.69 7.32 -4.32
C LEU A 89 2.64 8.79 -4.74
N VAL A 90 2.35 9.09 -6.01
CA VAL A 90 2.28 10.46 -6.52
C VAL A 90 1.13 11.26 -5.93
N SER A 91 0.09 10.60 -5.41
CA SER A 91 -1.00 11.25 -4.68
C SER A 91 -0.53 11.89 -3.37
N PHE A 92 0.63 11.49 -2.84
CA PHE A 92 1.19 12.02 -1.59
C PHE A 92 2.58 12.66 -1.75
N ASN A 93 3.40 12.14 -2.66
CA ASN A 93 4.73 12.66 -2.94
C ASN A 93 5.19 12.28 -4.36
N GLU A 94 5.20 13.26 -5.26
CA GLU A 94 5.58 13.12 -6.68
C GLU A 94 7.02 12.66 -6.92
N THR A 95 7.89 12.69 -5.90
CA THR A 95 9.28 12.24 -6.01
C THR A 95 9.45 10.74 -5.74
N LEU A 96 8.42 10.09 -5.20
CA LEU A 96 8.42 8.65 -4.95
C LEU A 96 8.02 7.87 -6.20
N SER A 97 8.56 6.67 -6.30
CA SER A 97 8.17 5.67 -7.30
C SER A 97 8.26 4.30 -6.63
N TRP A 98 7.56 3.31 -7.17
CA TRP A 98 7.59 1.91 -6.73
C TRP A 98 9.03 1.37 -6.58
N LYS A 99 9.97 1.85 -7.41
CA LYS A 99 11.40 1.47 -7.31
C LYS A 99 12.12 2.00 -6.06
N ASN A 100 11.59 3.05 -5.45
CA ASN A 100 12.24 3.84 -4.41
C ASN A 100 11.66 3.59 -3.01
N ILE A 101 10.71 2.67 -2.87
CA ILE A 101 10.13 2.26 -1.59
C ILE A 101 10.67 0.89 -1.18
N ASP A 102 10.60 0.62 0.12
CA ASP A 102 10.91 -0.68 0.67
C ASP A 102 9.66 -1.58 0.63
N TYR A 103 9.84 -2.87 0.34
CA TYR A 103 8.77 -3.86 0.37
C TYR A 103 9.03 -4.91 1.45
N ILE A 104 7.98 -5.24 2.21
CA ILE A 104 8.04 -6.17 3.33
C ILE A 104 7.12 -7.35 3.03
N PRO A 105 7.66 -8.58 2.90
CA PRO A 105 6.84 -9.78 2.78
C PRO A 105 6.02 -10.03 4.04
N ILE A 106 4.75 -10.33 3.85
CA ILE A 106 3.83 -10.74 4.90
C ILE A 106 3.12 -12.03 4.49
N LYS A 107 2.84 -12.90 5.47
CA LYS A 107 2.03 -14.09 5.24
C LYS A 107 0.57 -13.74 5.02
N ASP A 108 0.05 -12.85 5.85
CA ASP A 108 -1.30 -12.32 5.80
C ASP A 108 -1.35 -10.93 6.46
N PHE A 109 -2.49 -10.26 6.37
CA PHE A 109 -2.64 -8.88 6.80
C PHE A 109 -2.53 -8.68 8.32
N SER A 110 -2.60 -9.74 9.13
CA SER A 110 -2.42 -9.64 10.58
C SER A 110 -0.99 -9.28 10.99
N GLU A 111 -0.01 -9.50 10.10
CA GLU A 111 1.40 -9.18 10.38
C GLU A 111 1.72 -7.67 10.24
N ILE A 112 0.89 -6.90 9.52
CA ILE A 112 1.20 -5.52 9.11
C ILE A 112 1.57 -4.64 10.30
N ASP A 113 0.79 -4.67 11.38
CA ASP A 113 1.05 -3.84 12.57
C ASP A 113 2.43 -4.09 13.18
N SER A 114 2.76 -5.37 13.37
CA SER A 114 4.05 -5.77 13.94
C SER A 114 5.21 -5.37 13.03
N LYS A 115 5.05 -5.57 11.72
CA LYS A 115 6.08 -5.28 10.71
C LYS A 115 6.28 -3.77 10.53
N LEU A 116 5.20 -2.99 10.51
CA LEU A 116 5.23 -1.53 10.40
C LEU A 116 5.93 -0.90 11.61
N LYS A 117 5.64 -1.42 12.81
CA LYS A 117 6.30 -0.99 14.05
C LYS A 117 7.80 -1.31 14.04
N ASP A 118 8.16 -2.52 13.66
CA ASP A 118 9.57 -2.96 13.59
C ASP A 118 10.36 -2.21 12.52
N PHE A 119 9.72 -1.92 11.37
CA PHE A 119 10.33 -1.18 10.27
C PHE A 119 10.56 0.30 10.61
N ASN A 120 9.70 0.88 11.46
CA ASN A 120 9.75 2.29 11.86
C ASN A 120 9.77 3.24 10.65
N LEU A 121 8.65 3.28 9.92
CA LEU A 121 8.49 4.10 8.72
C LEU A 121 8.85 5.57 8.95
N LYS A 122 9.75 6.08 8.10
CA LYS A 122 10.22 7.48 8.11
C LYS A 122 9.13 8.42 7.61
N LEU A 123 9.17 9.67 8.06
CA LEU A 123 8.31 10.72 7.52
C LEU A 123 8.57 10.91 6.03
N ASN A 124 7.53 11.30 5.29
CA ASN A 124 7.56 11.56 3.86
C ASN A 124 8.02 10.35 3.02
N HIS A 125 7.70 9.14 3.49
CA HIS A 125 8.10 7.90 2.85
C HIS A 125 6.96 6.86 2.88
N ALA A 126 7.04 5.88 2.00
CA ALA A 126 6.11 4.77 1.92
C ALA A 126 6.80 3.42 2.09
N VAL A 127 6.00 2.41 2.39
CA VAL A 127 6.38 1.00 2.43
C VAL A 127 5.25 0.17 1.84
N GLY A 128 5.59 -0.89 1.10
CA GLY A 128 4.64 -1.85 0.57
C GLY A 128 4.70 -3.17 1.34
N PHE A 129 3.57 -3.67 1.82
CA PHE A 129 3.45 -5.01 2.38
C PHE A 129 2.93 -5.97 1.32
N VAL A 130 3.73 -6.97 0.98
CA VAL A 130 3.50 -7.83 -0.20
C VAL A 130 3.10 -9.23 0.20
N VAL A 131 2.07 -9.77 -0.47
CA VAL A 131 1.65 -11.16 -0.39
C VAL A 131 2.00 -11.83 -1.73
N GLU A 132 2.86 -12.85 -1.67
CA GLU A 132 3.25 -13.66 -2.83
C GLU A 132 2.07 -14.49 -3.34
N LYS A 133 2.10 -14.82 -4.64
CA LYS A 133 1.13 -15.71 -5.30
C LYS A 133 1.17 -17.15 -4.77
#